data_AF-A0A0N0D5R5-F1
#
_entry.id   AF-A0A0N0D5R5-F1
#
_cell.length_a   1.000
_cell.length_b   1.000
_cell.length_c   1.000
_cell.angle_alpha   90.00
_cell.angle_beta   90.00
_cell.angle_gamma   90.00
#
_symmetry.space_group_name_H-M   'P 1'
#
loop_
_entity.id
_entity.type
_entity.pdbx_description
1 polymer ?
#
loop_
_entity_poly.entity_id
_entity_poly.type
_entity_poly.pdbx_seq_one_letter_code
_entity_poly.pdbx_strand_id
1 'polypeptide(L)'
;MDKKSNGLTILETFTINVSAVDDPPSIKNTLSDLTANEDAPYSQIDLNEVFTDCDNYDNEITKTLLENSRPDLVTATISENILKLEYQQNQSGIATIIIRRTSNGKTVDEILTLTVTAVDDPPVINQEMIHFSLHFSSQSWIIFQHESISNNVLLFFSLQLSSHIIFFLRGFNFEYKTYY
;
A
#
# COMPACT_ATOMS: atom_id res chain seq x y z
N MET A 1 -48.91 -13.90 -48.88
CA MET A 1 -49.98 -14.30 -49.80
C MET A 1 -51.07 -13.25 -49.69
N ASP A 2 -51.15 -12.36 -50.67
CA ASP A 2 -52.13 -11.27 -50.64
C ASP A 2 -53.52 -11.83 -50.98
N LYS A 3 -54.38 -11.97 -49.97
CA LYS A 3 -55.79 -12.28 -50.19
C LYS A 3 -56.50 -11.00 -50.64
N LYS A 4 -56.62 -10.77 -51.95
CA LYS A 4 -57.52 -9.74 -52.48
C LYS A 4 -58.94 -10.32 -52.64
N SER A 5 -59.90 -9.70 -51.97
CA SER A 5 -61.33 -9.83 -52.23
C SER A 5 -61.87 -8.46 -52.63
N ASN A 6 -62.47 -8.36 -53.81
CA ASN A 6 -63.30 -7.23 -54.25
C ASN A 6 -62.68 -5.82 -54.26
N GLY A 7 -61.36 -5.69 -54.49
CA GLY A 7 -60.72 -4.38 -54.64
C GLY A 7 -60.48 -3.60 -53.34
N LEU A 8 -60.81 -4.18 -52.18
CA LEU A 8 -60.44 -3.66 -50.87
C LEU A 8 -59.07 -4.23 -50.47
N THR A 9 -58.10 -3.35 -50.27
CA THR A 9 -56.80 -3.72 -49.70
C THR A 9 -56.97 -3.96 -48.21
N ILE A 10 -56.81 -5.21 -47.76
CA ILE A 10 -56.71 -5.50 -46.33
C ILE A 10 -55.25 -5.22 -45.93
N LEU A 11 -55.04 -4.18 -45.12
CA LEU A 11 -53.76 -3.91 -44.46
C LEU A 11 -53.76 -4.66 -43.14
N GLU A 12 -53.01 -5.75 -43.07
CA GLU A 12 -52.78 -6.48 -41.83
C GLU A 12 -51.44 -5.98 -41.26
N THR A 13 -51.48 -5.46 -40.03
CA THR A 13 -50.26 -5.07 -39.32
C THR A 13 -49.88 -6.18 -38.35
N PHE A 14 -48.64 -6.65 -38.45
CA PHE A 14 -48.08 -7.60 -37.49
C PHE A 14 -47.03 -6.89 -36.65
N THR A 15 -47.21 -6.91 -35.34
CA THR A 15 -46.25 -6.34 -34.39
C THR A 15 -45.24 -7.39 -34.00
N ILE A 16 -43.96 -7.16 -34.31
CA ILE A 16 -42.83 -7.94 -33.79
C ILE A 16 -42.32 -7.22 -32.54
N ASN A 17 -42.37 -7.92 -31.40
CA ASN A 17 -41.74 -7.43 -30.17
C ASN A 17 -40.37 -8.09 -30.02
N VAL A 18 -39.30 -7.29 -29.97
CA VAL A 18 -37.93 -7.76 -29.70
C VAL A 18 -37.54 -7.25 -28.32
N SER A 19 -37.20 -8.17 -27.41
CA SER A 19 -36.63 -7.83 -26.11
C SER A 19 -35.11 -7.71 -26.24
N ALA A 20 -34.53 -6.64 -25.68
CA ALA A 20 -33.08 -6.56 -25.51
C ALA A 20 -32.61 -7.68 -24.57
N VAL A 21 -31.47 -8.28 -24.92
CA VAL A 21 -30.76 -9.22 -24.04
C VAL A 21 -29.66 -8.41 -23.39
N ASP A 22 -29.56 -8.51 -22.07
CA ASP A 22 -28.46 -7.90 -21.32
C ASP A 22 -27.11 -8.40 -21.88
N ASP A 23 -26.14 -7.51 -22.03
CA ASP A 23 -24.78 -7.75 -22.48
C ASP A 23 -23.80 -7.59 -21.31
N PRO A 24 -22.65 -8.30 -21.34
CA PRO A 24 -21.63 -8.07 -20.34
C PRO A 24 -21.02 -6.68 -20.50
N PRO A 25 -20.49 -6.14 -19.39
CA PRO A 25 -19.69 -4.94 -19.44
C PRO A 25 -18.46 -5.03 -20.35
N SER A 26 -17.99 -3.89 -20.89
CA SER A 26 -16.75 -3.80 -21.68
C SER A 26 -15.76 -2.73 -21.17
N ILE A 27 -14.50 -2.83 -21.61
CA ILE A 27 -13.43 -1.85 -21.39
C ILE A 27 -13.52 -0.78 -22.48
N LYS A 28 -13.71 0.47 -22.08
CA LYS A 28 -13.79 1.65 -22.96
C LYS A 28 -12.41 2.24 -23.21
N ASN A 29 -11.64 2.42 -22.13
CA ASN A 29 -10.26 2.90 -22.17
C ASN A 29 -9.40 2.01 -21.28
N THR A 30 -8.32 1.45 -21.83
CA THR A 30 -7.38 0.62 -21.07
C THR A 30 -6.57 1.48 -20.10
N LEU A 31 -6.21 0.91 -18.95
CA LEU A 31 -5.30 1.53 -18.02
C LEU A 31 -3.86 1.40 -18.54
N SER A 32 -3.14 2.52 -18.57
CA SER A 32 -1.69 2.51 -18.82
C SER A 32 -0.96 2.03 -17.57
N ASP A 33 0.18 1.35 -17.78
CA ASP A 33 1.11 1.05 -16.70
C ASP A 33 1.50 2.32 -15.94
N LEU A 34 1.67 2.19 -14.63
CA LEU A 34 2.02 3.28 -13.73
C LEU A 34 3.41 3.07 -13.14
N THR A 35 4.21 4.13 -13.08
CA THR A 35 5.48 4.14 -12.36
C THR A 35 5.45 5.21 -11.28
N ALA A 36 5.90 4.87 -10.08
CA ALA A 36 6.07 5.79 -8.96
C ALA A 36 7.40 5.51 -8.24
N ASN A 37 7.91 6.47 -7.49
CA ASN A 37 9.02 6.22 -6.58
C ASN A 37 8.50 5.62 -5.28
N GLU A 38 9.33 4.84 -4.59
CA GLU A 38 9.06 4.52 -3.19
C GLU A 38 8.95 5.80 -2.36
N ASP A 39 8.14 5.74 -1.29
CA ASP A 39 7.83 6.88 -0.40
C ASP A 39 7.13 8.08 -1.08
N ALA A 40 6.72 7.95 -2.34
CA ALA A 40 5.92 8.98 -3.00
C ALA A 40 4.54 9.15 -2.33
N PRO A 41 3.91 10.34 -2.46
CA PRO A 41 2.50 10.50 -2.13
C PRO A 41 1.62 9.51 -2.91
N TYR A 42 0.45 9.20 -2.34
CA TYR A 42 -0.50 8.31 -3.00
C TYR A 42 -0.90 8.81 -4.40
N SER A 43 -1.19 7.87 -5.29
CA SER A 43 -1.73 8.18 -6.62
C SER A 43 -3.22 7.91 -6.67
N GLN A 44 -3.91 8.65 -7.55
CA GLN A 44 -5.34 8.48 -7.82
C GLN A 44 -5.56 8.30 -9.31
N ILE A 45 -6.39 7.32 -9.68
CA ILE A 45 -6.79 7.04 -11.05
C ILE A 45 -8.32 7.10 -11.09
N ASP A 46 -8.85 7.92 -11.99
CA ASP A 46 -10.29 7.98 -12.26
C ASP A 46 -10.71 6.81 -13.17
N LEU A 47 -11.68 6.03 -12.71
CA LEU A 47 -12.23 4.86 -13.38
C LEU A 47 -13.52 5.16 -14.17
N ASN A 48 -14.01 6.40 -14.17
CA ASN A 48 -15.26 6.78 -14.86
C ASN A 48 -15.25 6.43 -16.34
N GLU A 49 -14.11 6.64 -17.01
CA GLU A 49 -13.98 6.43 -18.46
C GLU A 49 -13.36 5.06 -18.82
N VAL A 50 -13.06 4.21 -17.85
CA VAL A 50 -12.39 2.92 -18.09
C VAL A 50 -13.38 1.86 -18.58
N PHE A 51 -14.62 1.90 -18.10
CA PHE A 51 -15.62 0.86 -18.33
C PHE A 51 -16.91 1.42 -18.94
N THR A 52 -17.57 0.66 -19.81
CA THR A 52 -18.88 1.04 -20.37
C THR A 52 -19.82 -0.14 -20.59
N ASP A 53 -21.12 0.10 -20.41
CA ASP A 53 -22.19 -0.86 -20.74
C ASP A 53 -23.07 -0.30 -21.87
N CYS A 54 -23.52 -1.15 -22.79
CA CYS A 54 -24.56 -0.71 -23.73
C CYS A 54 -25.96 -0.71 -23.10
N ASP A 55 -26.17 -1.47 -22.02
CA ASP A 55 -27.49 -1.62 -21.37
C ASP A 55 -27.68 -0.72 -20.13
N ASN A 56 -26.60 -0.12 -19.61
CA ASN A 56 -26.58 0.68 -18.39
C ASN A 56 -25.74 1.94 -18.51
N TYR A 57 -26.05 2.95 -17.70
CA TYR A 57 -25.20 4.14 -17.60
C TYR A 57 -23.87 3.83 -16.91
N ASP A 58 -22.81 4.50 -17.33
CA ASP A 58 -21.45 4.22 -16.84
C ASP A 58 -21.28 4.43 -15.32
N ASN A 59 -22.14 5.25 -14.70
CA ASN A 59 -22.16 5.52 -13.26
C ASN A 59 -22.96 4.51 -12.43
N GLU A 60 -23.82 3.69 -13.05
CA GLU A 60 -24.56 2.60 -12.38
C GLU A 60 -23.71 1.33 -12.24
N ILE A 61 -22.60 1.29 -12.98
CA ILE A 61 -21.63 0.23 -12.96
C ILE A 61 -20.86 0.22 -11.64
N THR A 62 -20.82 -0.95 -10.99
CA THR A 62 -20.01 -1.17 -9.78
C THR A 62 -18.57 -1.52 -10.14
N LYS A 63 -17.59 -0.81 -9.56
CA LYS A 63 -16.15 -1.13 -9.67
C LYS A 63 -15.63 -1.62 -8.32
N THR A 64 -14.84 -2.68 -8.36
CA THR A 64 -14.29 -3.33 -7.16
C THR A 64 -12.84 -3.72 -7.39
N LEU A 65 -12.05 -3.72 -6.32
CA LEU A 65 -10.70 -4.26 -6.36
C LEU A 65 -10.81 -5.78 -6.28
N LEU A 66 -10.41 -6.48 -7.33
CA LEU A 66 -10.41 -7.94 -7.36
C LEU A 66 -9.13 -8.50 -6.73
N GLU A 67 -8.00 -7.94 -7.11
CA GLU A 67 -6.69 -8.41 -6.66
C GLU A 67 -5.67 -7.28 -6.56
N ASN A 68 -4.81 -7.40 -5.55
CA ASN A 68 -3.53 -6.72 -5.47
C ASN A 68 -2.47 -7.77 -5.14
N SER A 69 -1.60 -8.06 -6.10
CA SER A 69 -0.56 -9.10 -5.97
C SER A 69 0.54 -8.77 -4.96
N ARG A 70 0.69 -7.49 -4.56
CA ARG A 70 1.72 -7.03 -3.61
C ARG A 70 1.19 -6.00 -2.61
N PRO A 71 0.38 -6.43 -1.62
CA PRO A 71 -0.12 -5.54 -0.57
C PRO A 71 1.00 -5.03 0.37
N ASP A 72 2.15 -5.72 0.41
CA ASP A 72 3.37 -5.28 1.07
C ASP A 72 4.05 -4.10 0.37
N LEU A 73 3.76 -3.88 -0.92
CA LEU A 73 4.35 -2.81 -1.74
C LEU A 73 3.41 -1.61 -1.86
N VAL A 74 2.12 -1.87 -2.07
CA VAL A 74 1.11 -0.83 -2.29
C VAL A 74 -0.21 -1.26 -1.65
N THR A 75 -0.90 -0.35 -0.98
CA THR A 75 -2.30 -0.53 -0.59
C THR A 75 -3.18 0.08 -1.68
N ALA A 76 -4.00 -0.76 -2.32
CA ALA A 76 -4.96 -0.33 -3.32
C ALA A 76 -6.36 -0.29 -2.72
N THR A 77 -7.10 0.80 -2.95
CA THR A 77 -8.51 0.92 -2.55
C THR A 77 -9.32 1.58 -3.65
N ILE A 78 -10.59 1.18 -3.78
CA ILE A 78 -11.53 1.83 -4.70
C ILE A 78 -12.65 2.44 -3.85
N SER A 79 -12.86 3.74 -4.04
CA SER A 79 -14.00 4.46 -3.46
C SER A 79 -14.68 5.26 -4.56
N GLU A 80 -15.99 5.08 -4.68
CA GLU A 80 -16.80 5.64 -5.78
C GLU A 80 -16.24 5.20 -7.15
N ASN A 81 -15.50 6.06 -7.83
CA ASN A 81 -14.85 5.76 -9.11
C ASN A 81 -13.34 6.06 -9.08
N ILE A 82 -12.75 6.24 -7.90
CA ILE A 82 -11.33 6.53 -7.76
C ILE A 82 -10.60 5.32 -7.21
N LEU A 83 -9.63 4.81 -7.99
CA LEU A 83 -8.60 3.90 -7.48
C LEU A 83 -7.50 4.73 -6.81
N LYS A 84 -7.32 4.52 -5.50
CA LYS A 84 -6.25 5.12 -4.71
C LYS A 84 -5.16 4.08 -4.46
N LEU A 85 -3.91 4.46 -4.72
CA LEU A 85 -2.71 3.63 -4.53
C LEU A 85 -1.79 4.29 -3.51
N GLU A 86 -1.60 3.65 -2.36
CA GLU A 86 -0.76 4.14 -1.25
C GLU A 86 0.51 3.28 -1.16
N TYR A 87 1.66 3.86 -1.50
CA TYR A 87 2.95 3.16 -1.53
C TYR A 87 3.50 2.92 -0.12
N GLN A 88 4.04 1.73 0.13
CA GLN A 88 4.65 1.37 1.41
C GLN A 88 6.09 1.91 1.49
N GLN A 89 6.51 2.27 2.71
CA GLN A 89 7.81 2.93 2.90
C GLN A 89 8.97 1.98 2.67
N ASN A 90 10.02 2.45 2.00
CA ASN A 90 11.22 1.66 1.68
C ASN A 90 10.88 0.33 0.96
N GLN A 91 9.82 0.31 0.17
CA GLN A 91 9.42 -0.85 -0.63
C GLN A 91 9.44 -0.49 -2.10
N SER A 92 10.09 -1.35 -2.90
CA SER A 92 10.18 -1.24 -4.35
C SER A 92 9.91 -2.57 -5.03
N GLY A 93 9.48 -2.53 -6.29
CA GLY A 93 9.12 -3.72 -7.06
C GLY A 93 7.97 -3.49 -8.03
N ILE A 94 7.32 -4.57 -8.45
CA ILE A 94 6.22 -4.54 -9.41
C ILE A 94 4.98 -5.19 -8.78
N ALA A 95 3.84 -4.50 -8.83
CA ALA A 95 2.53 -5.01 -8.43
C ALA A 95 1.59 -5.06 -9.63
N THR A 96 0.84 -6.15 -9.75
CA THR A 96 -0.35 -6.23 -10.59
C THR A 96 -1.59 -5.94 -9.76
N ILE A 97 -2.39 -4.98 -10.21
CA ILE A 97 -3.69 -4.59 -9.64
C ILE A 97 -4.79 -5.00 -10.62
N ILE A 98 -5.75 -5.80 -10.18
CA ILE A 98 -6.88 -6.23 -11.01
C ILE A 98 -8.16 -5.58 -10.51
N ILE A 99 -8.83 -4.87 -11.40
CA ILE A 99 -10.07 -4.14 -11.12
C ILE A 99 -11.20 -4.90 -11.79
N ARG A 100 -12.19 -5.32 -11.00
CA ARG A 100 -13.39 -5.96 -11.52
C ARG A 100 -14.51 -4.95 -11.61
N ARG A 101 -15.15 -4.94 -12.77
CA ARG A 101 -16.36 -4.19 -13.03
C ARG A 101 -17.55 -5.15 -13.14
N THR A 102 -18.67 -4.79 -12.52
CA THR A 102 -19.91 -5.57 -12.51
C THR A 102 -21.10 -4.72 -12.98
N SER A 103 -21.89 -5.26 -13.89
CA SER A 103 -23.16 -4.69 -14.38
C SER A 103 -24.18 -5.81 -14.54
N ASN A 104 -25.36 -5.67 -13.95
CA ASN A 104 -26.43 -6.70 -13.93
C ASN A 104 -25.95 -8.13 -13.59
N GLY A 105 -24.90 -8.24 -12.75
CA GLY A 105 -24.30 -9.51 -12.35
C GLY A 105 -23.28 -10.11 -13.33
N LYS A 106 -23.03 -9.46 -14.46
CA LYS A 106 -21.95 -9.81 -15.40
C LYS A 106 -20.72 -8.96 -15.17
N THR A 107 -19.55 -9.48 -15.55
CA THR A 107 -18.26 -8.92 -15.15
C THR A 107 -17.25 -8.81 -16.28
N VAL A 108 -16.38 -7.81 -16.16
CA VAL A 108 -15.14 -7.67 -16.94
C VAL A 108 -14.03 -7.20 -16.00
N ASP A 109 -12.82 -7.67 -16.24
CA ASP A 109 -11.65 -7.36 -15.41
C ASP A 109 -10.63 -6.56 -16.24
N GLU A 110 -10.05 -5.52 -15.63
CA GLU A 110 -8.97 -4.70 -16.21
C GLU A 110 -7.72 -4.78 -15.32
N ILE A 111 -6.55 -4.79 -15.95
CA ILE A 111 -5.26 -4.98 -15.28
C ILE A 111 -4.46 -3.68 -15.34
N LEU A 112 -3.90 -3.29 -14.20
CA LEU A 112 -2.90 -2.22 -14.08
C LEU A 112 -1.58 -2.81 -13.58
N THR A 113 -0.50 -2.60 -14.33
CA THR A 113 0.86 -2.87 -13.86
C THR A 113 1.42 -1.63 -13.18
N LEU A 114 1.81 -1.76 -11.91
CA LEU A 114 2.47 -0.71 -11.13
C LEU A 114 3.93 -1.09 -10.91
N THR A 115 4.85 -0.18 -11.26
CA THR A 115 6.27 -0.27 -10.90
C THR A 115 6.59 0.80 -9.85
N VAL A 116 7.07 0.37 -8.68
CA VAL A 116 7.60 1.26 -7.65
C VAL A 116 9.13 1.19 -7.69
N THR A 117 9.78 2.30 -8.01
CA THR A 117 11.24 2.38 -8.13
C THR A 117 11.89 2.81 -6.82
N ALA A 118 12.98 2.13 -6.45
CA ALA A 118 13.76 2.48 -5.28
C ALA A 118 14.40 3.88 -5.42
N VAL A 119 14.57 4.55 -4.29
CA VAL A 119 15.24 5.84 -4.15
C VAL A 119 16.37 5.69 -3.12
N ASP A 120 17.52 6.31 -3.37
CA ASP A 120 18.66 6.22 -2.46
C ASP A 120 18.41 7.05 -1.19
N ASP A 121 18.41 6.39 -0.04
CA ASP A 121 18.18 7.01 1.26
C ASP A 121 19.49 7.33 2.00
N PRO A 122 19.56 8.46 2.74
CA PRO A 122 20.71 8.77 3.57
C PRO A 122 20.87 7.74 4.71
N PRO A 123 22.10 7.49 5.18
CA PRO A 123 22.32 6.54 6.28
C PRO A 123 21.58 6.95 7.55
N VAL A 124 20.75 6.05 8.07
CA VAL A 124 20.03 6.23 9.34
C VAL A 124 20.89 5.67 10.48
N ILE A 125 21.24 6.51 11.45
CA ILE A 125 21.85 6.05 12.71
C ILE A 125 20.71 5.62 13.64
N ASN A 126 20.53 4.32 13.79
CA ASN A 126 19.69 3.77 14.86
C ASN A 126 20.44 3.98 16.19
N GLN A 127 20.17 5.09 16.88
CA GLN A 127 20.58 5.23 18.27
C GLN A 127 19.72 4.29 19.11
N GLU A 128 20.18 3.06 19.31
CA GLU A 128 19.75 2.28 20.47
C GLU A 128 20.11 3.11 21.70
N MET A 129 19.10 3.52 22.49
CA MET A 129 19.35 4.20 23.76
C MET A 129 20.10 3.23 24.69
N ILE A 130 21.41 3.41 24.78
CA ILE A 130 22.25 2.74 25.76
C ILE A 130 21.82 3.27 27.14
N HIS A 131 21.05 2.48 27.88
CA HIS A 131 20.71 2.83 29.27
C HIS A 131 21.86 2.39 30.17
N PHE A 132 22.57 3.36 30.75
CA PHE A 132 23.64 3.07 31.70
C PHE A 132 23.11 3.16 33.13
N SER A 133 23.13 2.04 33.86
CA SER A 133 22.74 2.01 35.28
C SER A 133 23.98 1.93 36.16
N LEU A 134 24.12 2.88 37.08
CA LEU A 134 25.11 2.86 38.17
C LEU A 134 24.50 2.21 39.41
N HIS A 135 25.11 1.13 39.91
CA HIS A 135 24.77 0.56 41.22
C HIS A 135 25.94 0.75 42.19
N PHE A 136 25.69 1.41 43.31
CA PHE A 136 26.65 1.59 44.39
C PHE A 136 26.36 0.54 45.48
N SER A 137 27.33 -0.34 45.76
CA SER A 137 27.22 -1.28 46.88
C SER A 137 27.90 -0.72 48.13
N SER A 138 27.57 -1.27 49.32
CA SER A 138 28.19 -0.89 50.61
C SER A 138 29.68 -1.29 50.72
N GLN A 139 30.21 -2.00 49.71
CA GLN A 139 31.63 -2.26 49.54
C GLN A 139 32.07 -1.51 48.28
N SER A 140 33.14 -0.74 48.37
CA SER A 140 33.53 0.35 47.45
C SER A 140 33.95 -0.10 46.03
N TRP A 141 33.02 -0.63 45.24
CA TRP A 141 33.19 -0.92 43.82
C TRP A 141 31.95 -0.45 43.06
N ILE A 142 32.19 0.23 41.93
CA ILE A 142 31.14 0.64 40.98
C ILE A 142 31.03 -0.47 39.94
N ILE A 143 29.82 -0.98 39.74
CA ILE A 143 29.52 -1.91 38.64
C ILE A 143 28.99 -1.11 37.47
N PHE A 144 29.61 -1.27 36.31
CA PHE A 144 29.06 -0.83 35.04
C PHE A 144 28.32 -2.02 34.43
N GLN A 145 27.00 -1.94 34.31
CA GLN A 145 26.22 -2.91 33.55
C GLN A 145 25.90 -2.30 32.18
N HIS A 146 26.11 -3.08 31.12
CA HIS A 146 25.63 -2.74 29.79
C HIS A 146 24.74 -3.87 29.28
N GLU A 147 23.58 -3.54 28.73
CA GLU A 147 22.72 -4.48 28.04
C GLU A 147 22.46 -3.89 26.65
N SER A 148 22.90 -4.60 25.61
CA SER A 148 22.48 -4.30 24.23
C SER A 148 21.30 -5.20 23.91
N ILE A 149 20.26 -4.62 23.33
CA ILE A 149 19.00 -5.29 23.02
C ILE A 149 19.18 -6.37 21.94
N SER A 150 20.30 -6.36 21.19
CA SER A 150 20.53 -7.30 20.08
C SER A 150 21.58 -8.38 20.34
N ASN A 151 22.47 -8.23 21.34
CA ASN A 151 23.69 -9.08 21.39
C ASN A 151 24.08 -9.70 22.73
N ASN A 152 23.32 -9.58 23.82
CA ASN A 152 23.53 -10.37 25.07
C ASN A 152 25.00 -10.58 25.51
N VAL A 153 25.87 -9.60 25.25
CA VAL A 153 27.21 -9.57 25.81
C VAL A 153 27.08 -8.75 27.09
N LEU A 154 27.46 -9.35 28.22
CA LEU A 154 27.63 -8.66 29.50
C LEU A 154 29.13 -8.54 29.75
N LEU A 155 29.73 -7.41 29.43
CA LEU A 155 31.09 -7.10 29.87
C LEU A 155 31.05 -6.49 31.27
N PHE A 156 31.56 -7.24 32.25
CA PHE A 156 31.80 -6.75 33.61
C PHE A 156 33.25 -6.22 33.69
N PHE A 157 33.41 -4.94 33.98
CA PHE A 157 34.71 -4.40 34.40
C PHE A 157 34.62 -4.00 35.86
N SER A 158 35.48 -4.60 36.71
CA SER A 158 35.67 -4.17 38.10
C SER A 158 36.93 -3.31 38.18
N LEU A 159 36.84 -2.15 38.83
CA LEU A 159 38.01 -1.31 39.10
C LEU A 159 38.13 -1.03 40.59
N GLN A 160 39.31 -1.29 41.17
CA GLN A 160 39.62 -0.89 42.54
C GLN A 160 39.94 0.61 42.55
N LEU A 161 39.16 1.40 43.29
CA LEU A 161 39.35 2.85 43.34
C LEU A 161 40.50 3.21 44.31
N SER A 162 41.53 3.91 43.81
CA SER A 162 42.30 4.85 44.63
C SER A 162 41.93 6.27 44.18
N SER A 163 42.08 7.24 45.07
CA SER A 163 41.20 8.40 45.28
C SER A 163 40.97 9.41 44.14
N HIS A 164 41.36 9.17 42.89
CA HIS A 164 41.04 10.03 41.73
C HIS A 164 40.95 9.20 40.44
N ILE A 165 39.78 9.13 39.78
CA ILE A 165 39.63 8.44 38.49
C ILE A 165 38.81 9.28 37.50
N ILE A 166 39.35 9.41 36.29
CA ILE A 166 38.70 9.94 35.08
C ILE A 166 38.47 8.75 34.15
N PHE A 167 37.24 8.56 33.67
CA PHE A 167 36.93 7.50 32.71
C PHE A 167 36.93 8.06 31.28
N PHE A 168 37.57 7.34 30.35
CA PHE A 168 37.44 7.58 28.92
C PHE A 168 36.67 6.43 28.30
N LEU A 169 35.39 6.65 28.00
CA LEU A 169 34.67 5.82 27.02
C LEU A 169 34.79 6.55 25.69
N ARG A 170 35.22 5.85 24.63
CA ARG A 170 35.33 6.47 23.30
C ARG A 170 33.98 7.11 22.93
N GLY A 171 33.96 8.44 22.79
CA GLY A 171 32.80 9.21 22.34
C GLY A 171 32.01 9.98 23.41
N PHE A 172 32.28 9.80 24.72
CA PHE A 172 31.56 10.56 25.77
C PHE A 172 32.49 10.96 26.92
N ASN A 173 32.48 12.25 27.29
CA ASN A 173 33.15 12.77 28.48
C ASN A 173 32.16 12.82 29.64
N PHE A 174 32.47 12.14 30.74
CA PHE A 174 31.76 12.29 32.01
C PHE A 174 32.73 12.82 33.06
N GLU A 175 32.41 13.96 33.65
CA GLU A 175 33.15 14.55 34.76
C GLU A 175 32.38 14.26 36.06
N TYR A 176 33.01 13.60 37.03
CA TYR A 176 32.42 13.37 38.34
C TYR A 176 33.28 14.01 39.43
N LYS A 177 32.65 14.78 40.32
CA LYS A 177 33.25 15.27 41.56
C LYS A 177 32.67 14.51 42.74
N THR A 178 33.52 13.78 43.46
CA THR A 178 33.19 13.32 44.82
C THR A 178 33.23 14.51 45.76
N TYR A 179 32.12 14.80 46.45
CA TYR A 179 32.13 15.65 47.63
C TYR A 179 32.25 14.74 48.85
N TYR A 180 33.31 14.93 49.63
CA TYR A 180 33.48 14.29 50.95
C TYR A 180 32.55 14.93 51.97
#